data_AF-A0A3N5YZT8-F1
#
_entry.id   AF-A0A3N5YZT8-F1
#
_cell.length_a   1.000
_cell.length_b   1.000
_cell.length_c   1.000
_cell.angle_alpha   90.00
_cell.angle_beta   90.00
_cell.angle_gamma   90.00
#
_symmetry.space_group_name_H-M   'P 1'
#
loop_
_entity.id
_entity.type
_entity.pdbx_description
1 polymer ?
#
loop_
_entity_poly.entity_id
_entity_poly.type
_entity_poly.pdbx_seq_one_letter_code
_entity_poly.pdbx_strand_id
1 'polypeptide(L)'
;MNIPFSYGYLLGATLAAGAIILLVVFLRHKLAVRVTECPFPPDAHQIREHEFYTEYLMPLLVFERDYPSFIAILSLVISRFPISRFTAHEEVRSALAFLREASFNGGEPKEISSVMCVVVNAFVNDPDVEYEFRLKLPELLNKFLDEVSSTSSRVAV
;
A
#
# COMPACT_ATOMS: atom_id res chain seq x y z
N MET A 1 -63.42 -3.75 33.26
CA MET A 1 -62.24 -4.06 34.11
C MET A 1 -61.32 -4.98 33.28
N ASN A 2 -60.39 -4.40 32.49
CA ASN A 2 -59.58 -5.11 31.46
C ASN A 2 -58.07 -5.07 31.78
N ILE A 3 -57.71 -5.26 33.05
CA ILE A 3 -56.34 -5.09 33.53
C ILE A 3 -55.41 -6.29 33.20
N PRO A 4 -55.84 -7.58 33.13
CA PRO A 4 -54.89 -8.69 32.97
C PRO A 4 -54.36 -8.86 31.53
N PHE A 5 -55.10 -8.43 30.51
CA PHE A 5 -54.66 -8.53 29.12
C PHE A 5 -53.52 -7.57 28.77
N SER A 6 -53.49 -6.39 29.40
CA SER A 6 -52.46 -5.37 29.16
C SER A 6 -51.09 -5.79 29.72
N TYR A 7 -51.06 -6.49 30.86
CA TYR A 7 -49.82 -6.94 31.48
C TYR A 7 -49.19 -8.12 30.73
N GLY A 8 -50.00 -9.05 30.23
CA GLY A 8 -49.51 -10.17 29.41
C GLY A 8 -48.85 -9.69 28.10
N TYR A 9 -49.44 -8.67 27.47
CA TYR A 9 -48.87 -8.07 26.26
C TYR A 9 -47.54 -7.34 26.54
N LEU A 10 -47.47 -6.60 27.65
CA LEU A 10 -46.25 -5.89 28.07
C LEU A 10 -45.11 -6.87 28.39
N LEU A 11 -45.43 -7.99 29.05
CA LEU A 11 -44.45 -9.03 29.39
C LEU A 11 -43.98 -9.80 28.14
N GLY A 12 -44.88 -10.05 27.18
CA GLY A 12 -44.51 -10.60 25.87
C GLY A 12 -43.60 -9.67 25.07
N ALA A 13 -43.90 -8.37 25.06
CA ALA A 13 -43.12 -7.38 24.33
C ALA A 13 -41.69 -7.21 24.91
N THR A 14 -41.54 -7.23 26.25
CA THR A 14 -40.22 -7.12 26.88
C THR A 14 -39.37 -8.37 26.66
N LEU A 15 -39.97 -9.56 26.70
CA LEU A 15 -39.27 -10.80 26.39
C LEU A 15 -38.83 -10.86 24.93
N ALA A 16 -39.68 -10.43 23.99
CA ALA A 16 -39.32 -10.35 22.58
C ALA A 16 -38.18 -9.36 22.34
N ALA A 17 -38.23 -8.18 22.96
CA ALA A 17 -37.15 -7.20 22.87
C ALA A 17 -35.82 -7.73 23.45
N GLY A 18 -35.89 -8.41 24.60
CA GLY A 18 -34.72 -9.06 25.21
C GLY A 18 -34.11 -10.15 24.31
N ALA A 19 -34.94 -10.96 23.67
CA ALA A 19 -34.49 -11.99 22.72
C ALA A 19 -33.82 -11.39 21.48
N ILE A 20 -34.35 -10.29 20.93
CA ILE A 20 -33.75 -9.58 19.80
C ILE A 20 -32.38 -9.00 20.17
N ILE A 21 -32.26 -8.38 21.35
CA ILE A 21 -30.99 -7.84 21.84
C ILE A 21 -29.96 -8.97 22.00
N LEU A 22 -30.34 -10.09 22.63
CA LEU A 22 -29.47 -11.27 22.75
C LEU A 22 -29.04 -11.83 21.39
N LEU A 23 -29.95 -11.90 20.42
CA LEU A 23 -29.64 -12.34 19.06
C LEU A 23 -28.63 -11.41 18.39
N VAL A 24 -28.80 -10.09 18.51
CA VAL A 24 -27.87 -9.09 17.96
C VAL A 24 -26.50 -9.19 18.62
N VAL A 25 -26.45 -9.36 19.95
CA VAL A 25 -25.19 -9.55 20.69
C VAL A 25 -24.49 -10.84 20.24
N PHE A 26 -25.22 -11.94 20.11
CA PHE A 26 -24.69 -13.21 19.64
C PHE A 26 -24.19 -13.13 18.19
N LEU A 27 -24.93 -12.47 17.30
CA LEU A 27 -24.53 -12.22 15.92
C LEU A 27 -23.26 -11.36 15.86
N ARG A 28 -23.18 -10.28 16.64
CA ARG A 28 -21.96 -9.45 16.75
C ARG A 28 -20.79 -10.22 17.31
N HIS A 29 -21.01 -11.08 18.31
CA HIS A 29 -19.96 -11.93 18.86
C HIS A 29 -19.49 -12.98 17.84
N LYS A 30 -20.41 -13.60 17.09
CA LYS A 30 -20.08 -14.53 15.99
C LYS A 30 -19.34 -13.81 14.86
N LEU A 31 -19.71 -12.56 14.55
CA LEU A 31 -19.01 -11.74 13.56
C LEU A 31 -17.60 -11.35 14.04
N ALA A 32 -17.48 -10.91 15.30
CA ALA A 32 -16.19 -10.57 15.90
C ALA A 32 -15.26 -11.79 15.95
N VAL A 33 -15.79 -12.95 16.31
CA VAL A 33 -15.04 -14.23 16.28
C VAL A 33 -14.63 -14.61 14.85
N ARG A 34 -15.51 -14.43 13.86
CA ARG A 34 -15.18 -14.62 12.44
C ARG A 34 -14.11 -13.66 11.91
N VAL A 35 -14.04 -12.43 12.44
CA VAL A 35 -12.98 -11.46 12.10
C VAL A 35 -11.65 -11.82 12.76
N THR A 36 -11.66 -12.45 13.94
CA THR A 36 -10.45 -12.99 14.59
C THR A 36 -10.02 -14.37 14.08
N GLU A 37 -10.89 -15.08 13.35
CA GLU A 37 -10.62 -16.39 12.73
C GLU A 37 -10.27 -16.31 11.24
N CYS A 38 -10.02 -15.12 10.68
CA CYS A 38 -9.15 -15.04 9.51
C CYS A 38 -7.76 -15.42 10.01
N PRO A 39 -7.23 -16.61 9.69
CA PRO A 39 -5.83 -16.86 9.96
C PRO A 39 -5.10 -15.97 8.96
N PHE A 40 -4.65 -14.79 9.38
CA PHE A 40 -3.47 -14.23 8.74
C PHE A 40 -2.41 -15.31 8.92
N PRO A 41 -1.96 -16.00 7.86
CA PRO A 41 -0.87 -16.94 8.03
C PRO A 41 0.30 -16.10 8.55
N PRO A 42 0.77 -16.33 9.79
CA PRO A 42 2.05 -15.78 10.14
C PRO A 42 3.05 -16.41 9.15
N ASP A 43 4.00 -15.61 8.71
CA ASP A 43 5.21 -16.08 8.01
C ASP A 43 5.14 -16.20 6.47
N ALA A 44 4.00 -16.46 5.82
CA ALA A 44 3.99 -16.58 4.35
C ALA A 44 4.10 -15.22 3.60
N HIS A 45 3.49 -14.17 4.12
CA HIS A 45 3.58 -12.82 3.54
C HIS A 45 4.96 -12.18 3.80
N GLN A 46 5.53 -12.42 4.99
CA GLN A 46 6.81 -11.83 5.38
C GLN A 46 7.97 -12.39 4.56
N ILE A 47 7.97 -13.70 4.25
CA ILE A 47 9.02 -14.34 3.44
C ILE A 47 8.97 -13.84 1.99
N ARG A 48 7.76 -13.74 1.42
CA ARG A 48 7.58 -13.25 0.05
C ARG A 48 7.97 -11.77 -0.06
N GLU A 49 7.61 -10.93 0.91
CA GLU A 49 8.03 -9.52 0.93
C GLU A 49 9.56 -9.36 1.09
N HIS A 50 10.22 -10.22 1.88
CA HIS A 50 11.68 -10.19 2.02
C HIS A 50 12.40 -10.59 0.73
N GLU A 51 11.95 -11.63 0.01
CA GLU A 51 12.51 -12.02 -1.29
C GLU A 51 12.35 -10.91 -2.34
N PHE A 52 11.21 -10.21 -2.34
CA PHE A 52 10.99 -9.07 -3.25
C PHE A 52 11.90 -7.87 -2.90
N TYR A 53 12.17 -7.63 -1.62
CA TYR A 53 13.13 -6.60 -1.17
C TYR A 53 14.55 -6.88 -1.69
N THR A 54 15.02 -8.12 -1.60
CA THR A 54 16.36 -8.50 -2.11
C THR A 54 16.39 -8.60 -3.63
N GLU A 55 15.32 -9.02 -4.29
CA GLU A 55 15.32 -9.22 -5.74
C GLU A 55 15.21 -7.90 -6.53
N TYR A 56 14.40 -6.95 -6.06
CA TYR A 56 14.11 -5.72 -6.80
C TYR A 56 14.70 -4.46 -6.15
N LEU A 57 14.75 -4.37 -4.82
CA LEU A 57 15.20 -3.12 -4.18
C LEU A 57 16.71 -2.98 -4.14
N MET A 58 17.41 -4.05 -3.79
CA MET A 58 18.87 -4.06 -3.67
C MET A 58 19.59 -3.65 -4.96
N PRO A 59 19.21 -4.14 -6.16
CA PRO A 59 19.85 -3.69 -7.40
C PRO A 59 19.60 -2.21 -7.70
N LEU A 60 18.46 -1.65 -7.28
CA LEU A 60 18.13 -0.25 -7.53
C LEU A 60 18.99 0.72 -6.72
N LEU A 61 19.63 0.28 -5.63
CA LEU A 61 20.54 1.11 -4.84
C LEU A 61 21.73 1.63 -5.66
N VAL A 62 22.06 1.00 -6.79
CA VAL A 62 23.07 1.50 -7.73
C VAL A 62 22.72 2.91 -8.22
N PHE A 63 21.43 3.24 -8.33
CA PHE A 63 20.95 4.54 -8.76
C PHE A 63 20.93 5.60 -7.65
N GLU A 64 21.22 5.25 -6.39
CA GLU A 64 21.23 6.21 -5.26
C GLU A 64 22.21 7.36 -5.49
N ARG A 65 23.30 7.11 -6.23
CA ARG A 65 24.29 8.15 -6.54
C ARG A 65 23.76 9.22 -7.48
N ASP A 66 22.97 8.82 -8.48
CA ASP A 66 22.52 9.70 -9.56
C ASP A 66 21.08 10.19 -9.35
N TYR A 67 20.26 9.41 -8.64
CA TYR A 67 18.85 9.67 -8.34
C TYR A 67 18.52 9.34 -6.87
N PRO A 68 19.12 10.05 -5.88
CA PRO A 68 18.91 9.76 -4.47
C PRO A 68 17.45 9.98 -4.04
N SER A 69 16.74 10.94 -4.66
CA SER A 69 15.35 11.21 -4.32
C SER A 69 14.42 10.09 -4.77
N PHE A 70 14.73 9.41 -5.88
CA PHE A 70 13.99 8.23 -6.33
C PHE A 70 14.07 7.10 -5.29
N ILE A 71 15.27 6.80 -4.81
CA ILE A 71 15.48 5.78 -3.78
C ILE A 71 14.80 6.18 -2.46
N ALA A 72 14.88 7.45 -2.07
CA ALA A 72 14.19 7.94 -0.89
C ALA A 72 12.65 7.79 -1.00
N ILE A 73 12.06 8.11 -2.16
CA ILE A 73 10.62 7.91 -2.41
C ILE A 73 10.28 6.43 -2.33
N LEU A 74 11.05 5.59 -3.03
CA LEU A 74 10.85 4.15 -3.04
C LEU A 74 10.90 3.62 -1.61
N SER A 75 12.00 3.82 -0.88
CA SER A 75 12.20 3.44 0.53
C SER A 75 11.06 3.92 1.44
N LEU A 76 10.60 5.16 1.25
CA LEU A 76 9.51 5.72 2.04
C LEU A 76 8.20 4.95 1.79
N VAL A 77 7.84 4.72 0.52
CA VAL A 77 6.60 4.04 0.15
C VAL A 77 6.62 2.58 0.59
N ILE A 78 7.69 1.83 0.30
CA ILE A 78 7.74 0.40 0.67
C ILE A 78 7.92 0.15 2.17
N SER A 79 8.24 1.18 2.96
CA SER A 79 8.27 1.06 4.43
C SER A 79 6.86 0.96 5.05
N ARG A 80 5.82 1.40 4.32
CA ARG A 80 4.44 1.45 4.79
C ARG A 80 3.47 0.64 3.94
N PHE A 81 3.77 0.49 2.66
CA PHE A 81 2.90 -0.21 1.72
C PHE A 81 3.64 -1.39 1.10
N PRO A 82 3.00 -2.58 1.04
CA PRO A 82 3.63 -3.74 0.42
C PRO A 82 3.78 -3.49 -1.08
N ILE A 83 4.97 -3.78 -1.63
CA ILE A 83 5.25 -3.54 -3.06
C ILE A 83 4.34 -4.35 -3.98
N SER A 84 3.83 -5.49 -3.48
CA SER A 84 2.90 -6.38 -4.17
C SER A 84 1.65 -5.64 -4.67
N ARG A 85 1.20 -4.62 -3.92
CA ARG A 85 0.09 -3.73 -4.29
C ARG A 85 0.36 -3.00 -5.61
N PHE A 86 1.56 -2.45 -5.77
CA PHE A 86 1.91 -1.69 -6.96
C PHE A 86 2.29 -2.60 -8.13
N THR A 87 2.94 -3.74 -7.87
CA THR A 87 3.28 -4.73 -8.91
C THR A 87 2.07 -5.48 -9.48
N ALA A 88 0.88 -5.31 -8.90
CA ALA A 88 -0.37 -5.76 -9.50
C ALA A 88 -0.64 -5.01 -10.83
N HIS A 89 -0.12 -3.78 -10.96
CA HIS A 89 -0.11 -3.03 -12.20
C HIS A 89 1.07 -3.49 -13.06
N GLU A 90 0.76 -3.94 -14.27
CA GLU A 90 1.76 -4.45 -15.21
C GLU A 90 2.84 -3.41 -15.55
N GLU A 91 2.46 -2.14 -15.63
CA GLU A 91 3.35 -1.01 -15.90
C GLU A 91 4.44 -0.85 -14.83
N VAL A 92 4.07 -0.98 -13.55
CA VAL A 92 5.04 -0.86 -12.45
C VAL A 92 5.96 -2.07 -12.42
N ARG A 93 5.40 -3.27 -12.67
CA ARG A 93 6.17 -4.50 -12.72
C ARG A 93 7.20 -4.49 -13.85
N SER A 94 6.81 -4.06 -15.06
CA SER A 94 7.73 -3.96 -16.19
C SER A 94 8.78 -2.86 -15.97
N ALA A 95 8.39 -1.74 -15.38
CA ALA A 95 9.32 -0.67 -15.02
C ALA A 95 10.38 -1.13 -14.01
N LEU A 96 9.98 -1.83 -12.94
CA LEU A 96 10.93 -2.37 -11.96
C LEU A 96 11.85 -3.45 -12.57
N ALA A 97 11.34 -4.29 -13.46
CA ALA A 97 12.16 -5.27 -14.17
C ALA A 97 13.21 -4.60 -15.08
N PHE A 98 12.80 -3.55 -15.81
CA PHE A 98 13.71 -2.76 -16.64
C PHE A 98 14.79 -2.06 -15.81
N LEU A 99 14.41 -1.40 -14.72
CA LEU A 99 15.37 -0.73 -13.85
C LEU A 99 16.35 -1.72 -13.21
N ARG A 100 15.88 -2.92 -12.84
CA ARG A 100 16.76 -4.00 -12.39
C ARG A 100 17.75 -4.39 -13.47
N GLU A 101 17.32 -4.61 -14.70
CA GLU A 101 18.22 -4.97 -15.79
C GLU A 101 19.24 -3.85 -16.07
N ALA A 102 18.78 -2.59 -16.10
CA ALA A 102 19.63 -1.42 -16.26
C ALA A 102 20.65 -1.26 -15.12
N SER A 103 20.33 -1.72 -13.90
CA SER A 103 21.28 -1.67 -12.78
C SER A 103 22.47 -2.63 -12.95
N PHE A 104 22.30 -3.72 -13.69
CA PHE A 104 23.35 -4.70 -13.96
C PHE A 104 24.11 -4.41 -15.26
N ASN A 105 23.38 -4.07 -16.33
CA ASN A 105 23.95 -3.93 -17.67
C ASN A 105 24.32 -2.48 -18.01
N GLY A 106 23.96 -1.52 -17.14
CA GLY A 106 23.90 -0.12 -17.51
C GLY A 106 22.71 0.16 -18.44
N GLY A 107 22.33 1.42 -18.58
CA GLY A 107 21.26 1.84 -19.46
C GLY A 107 21.39 3.32 -19.82
N GLU A 108 20.63 3.76 -20.81
CA GLU A 108 20.62 5.18 -21.16
C GLU A 108 19.96 6.00 -20.04
N PRO A 109 20.60 7.07 -19.53
CA PRO A 109 20.07 7.87 -18.42
C PRO A 109 18.66 8.43 -18.67
N LYS A 110 18.33 8.73 -19.93
CA LYS A 110 16.99 9.22 -20.33
C LYS A 110 15.93 8.13 -20.24
N GLU A 111 16.25 6.91 -20.64
CA GLU A 111 15.33 5.78 -20.52
C GLU A 111 15.13 5.40 -19.05
N ILE A 112 16.22 5.37 -18.27
CA ILE A 112 16.18 5.09 -16.83
C ILE A 112 15.29 6.09 -16.10
N SER A 113 15.50 7.40 -16.31
CA SER A 113 14.69 8.44 -15.67
C SER A 113 13.22 8.42 -16.10
N SER A 114 12.94 8.14 -17.38
CA SER A 114 11.57 7.93 -17.87
C SER A 114 10.86 6.78 -17.15
N VAL A 115 11.55 5.65 -17.00
CA VAL A 115 11.00 4.47 -16.31
C VAL A 115 10.86 4.71 -14.80
N MET A 116 11.78 5.44 -14.17
CA MET A 116 11.62 5.89 -12.78
C MET A 116 10.38 6.76 -12.59
N CYS A 117 10.09 7.65 -13.54
CA CYS A 117 8.88 8.48 -13.50
C CYS A 117 7.60 7.64 -13.54
N VAL A 118 7.57 6.52 -14.28
CA VAL A 118 6.41 5.60 -14.30
C VAL A 118 6.15 5.03 -12.89
N VAL A 119 7.21 4.60 -12.20
CA VAL A 119 7.11 4.05 -10.83
C VAL A 119 6.66 5.13 -9.85
N VAL A 120 7.27 6.32 -9.89
CA VAL A 120 6.92 7.43 -9.00
C VAL A 120 5.48 7.91 -9.26
N ASN A 121 5.05 7.98 -10.51
CA ASN A 121 3.69 8.37 -10.87
C ASN A 121 2.67 7.37 -10.32
N ALA A 122 2.97 6.07 -10.36
CA ALA A 122 2.11 5.06 -9.74
C ALA A 122 1.97 5.24 -8.22
N PHE A 123 3.03 5.69 -7.54
CA PHE A 123 2.96 5.98 -6.10
C PHE A 123 2.19 7.26 -5.79
N VAL A 124 2.38 8.33 -6.56
CA VAL A 124 1.71 9.62 -6.33
C VAL A 124 0.21 9.53 -6.63
N ASN A 125 -0.19 8.73 -7.62
CA ASN A 125 -1.60 8.55 -7.96
C ASN A 125 -2.34 7.58 -7.01
N ASP A 126 -1.63 6.92 -6.08
CA ASP A 126 -2.27 6.07 -5.08
C ASP A 126 -2.82 6.95 -3.93
N PRO A 127 -4.14 6.94 -3.68
CA PRO A 127 -4.78 7.84 -2.71
C PRO A 127 -4.34 7.55 -1.27
N ASP A 128 -3.95 6.32 -0.94
CA ASP A 128 -3.49 5.97 0.40
C ASP A 128 -2.05 6.45 0.63
N VAL A 129 -1.21 6.37 -0.42
CA VAL A 129 0.17 6.89 -0.39
C VAL A 129 0.17 8.41 -0.30
N GLU A 130 -0.68 9.08 -1.08
CA GLU A 130 -0.82 10.54 -1.03
C GLU A 130 -1.26 11.00 0.36
N TYR A 131 -2.24 10.31 0.95
CA TYR A 131 -2.75 10.64 2.28
C TYR A 131 -1.69 10.45 3.37
N GLU A 132 -1.00 9.30 3.38
CA GLU A 132 -0.01 8.96 4.40
C GLU A 132 1.24 9.87 4.34
N PHE A 133 1.69 10.21 3.14
CA PHE A 133 2.94 10.95 2.94
C PHE A 133 2.77 12.40 2.46
N ARG A 134 1.57 12.96 2.58
CA ARG A 134 1.21 14.31 2.10
C ARG A 134 2.20 15.43 2.43
N LEU A 135 2.88 15.34 3.58
CA LEU A 135 3.84 16.36 4.03
C LEU A 135 5.25 16.16 3.47
N LYS A 136 5.66 14.93 3.16
CA LYS A 136 7.04 14.58 2.77
C LYS A 136 7.19 14.30 1.28
N LEU A 137 6.16 13.70 0.68
CA LEU A 137 6.15 13.27 -0.71
C LEU A 137 6.34 14.45 -1.69
N PRO A 138 5.70 15.63 -1.51
CA PRO A 138 5.88 16.74 -2.44
C PRO A 138 7.32 17.28 -2.48
N GLU A 139 7.99 17.34 -1.33
CA GLU A 139 9.38 17.81 -1.26
C GLU A 139 10.33 16.85 -1.97
N LEU A 140 10.16 15.54 -1.75
CA LEU A 140 10.96 14.51 -2.41
C LEU A 140 10.67 14.44 -3.92
N LEU A 141 9.41 14.64 -4.32
CA LEU A 141 9.01 14.66 -5.72
C LEU A 141 9.69 15.83 -6.46
N ASN A 142 9.69 17.02 -5.87
CA ASN A 142 10.35 18.19 -6.48
C ASN A 142 11.85 17.94 -6.67
N LYS A 143 12.52 17.39 -5.64
CA LYS A 143 13.95 17.03 -5.73
C LYS A 143 14.21 15.98 -6.81
N PHE A 144 13.35 14.98 -6.94
CA PHE A 144 13.43 13.98 -8.00
C PHE A 144 13.27 14.60 -9.40
N LEU A 145 12.31 15.51 -9.57
CA LEU A 145 12.12 16.19 -10.86
C LEU A 145 13.33 17.08 -11.21
N ASP A 146 13.92 17.76 -10.22
CA ASP A 146 15.16 18.51 -10.39
C ASP A 146 16.33 17.60 -10.82
N GLU A 147 16.48 16.43 -10.19
CA GLU A 147 17.49 15.42 -10.54
C GLU A 147 17.34 14.93 -11.99
N VAL A 148 16.12 14.58 -12.41
CA VAL A 148 15.82 14.14 -13.79
C VAL A 148 16.13 15.25 -14.80
N SER A 149 15.74 16.49 -14.50
CA SER A 149 16.00 17.63 -15.39
C SER A 149 17.50 17.92 -15.54
N SER A 150 18.26 17.82 -14.45
CA SER A 150 19.71 18.07 -14.44
C SER A 150 20.51 16.99 -15.16
N THR A 151 20.07 15.73 -15.07
CA THR A 151 20.72 14.60 -15.74
C THR A 151 20.48 14.64 -17.25
N SER A 152 19.29 15.07 -17.69
CA SER A 152 19.02 15.33 -19.11
C SER A 152 19.98 16.38 -19.71
N SER A 153 20.36 17.39 -18.92
CA SER A 153 21.30 18.44 -19.35
C SER A 153 22.77 17.99 -19.41
N ARG A 154 23.17 16.97 -18.63
CA ARG A 154 24.56 16.46 -18.62
C ARG A 154 24.90 15.57 -19.81
N VAL A 155 23.90 14.94 -20.43
CA VAL A 155 24.07 14.08 -21.61
C VAL A 155 24.10 14.88 -22.91
N ALA A 156 23.71 16.16 -22.88
CA ALA A 156 23.65 17.05 -24.04
C ALA A 156 24.94 17.88 -24.27
N VAL A 157 25.99 17.65 -23.48
CA VAL A 157 27.32 18.29 -23.58
C VAL A 157 28.34 17.24 -23.97
#